data_AF-A0A7D9D008-F1
#
_entry.id   AF-A0A7D9D008-F1
#
_cell.length_a   1.000
_cell.length_b   1.000
_cell.length_c   1.000
_cell.angle_alpha   90.00
_cell.angle_beta   90.00
_cell.angle_gamma   90.00
#
_symmetry.space_group_name_H-M   'P 1'
#
loop_
_entity.id
_entity.type
_entity.pdbx_description
1 polymer ?
#
loop_
_entity_poly.entity_id
_entity_poly.type
_entity_poly.pdbx_seq_one_letter_code
_entity_poly.pdbx_strand_id
1 'polypeptide(L)'
;MFITRRFSYVIKGSRQLFTQAVSKAAVGKKIENEDQLNELFQIVSWKTSELTAYDKTAKVGRKMVEGLLKLSGLKSTISNSAKLSLQHSLADQLQFVNKLHSIDIPEEEEQLGTFRLIDDVSKENVLNFAQLQKEVNDVRPSLLKGEIENTWNPLSLAKEHDEEYFVVKEGLIKKNKVSKV
;
A
#
# COMPACT_ATOMS: atom_id res chain seq x y z
N MET A 1 72.67 -18.51 10.14
CA MET A 1 71.77 -17.50 9.52
C MET A 1 70.35 -18.06 9.56
N PHE A 2 69.39 -17.19 9.83
CA PHE A 2 68.15 -17.43 10.56
C PHE A 2 67.13 -18.42 9.97
N ILE A 3 66.54 -19.22 10.87
CA ILE A 3 65.23 -19.86 10.70
C ILE A 3 64.17 -18.76 10.78
N THR A 4 63.28 -18.66 9.79
CA THR A 4 61.97 -18.02 9.98
C THR A 4 60.88 -18.78 9.23
N ARG A 5 60.06 -19.49 10.01
CA ARG A 5 58.73 -19.95 9.60
C ARG A 5 57.88 -18.71 9.31
N ARG A 6 57.37 -18.56 8.09
CA ARG A 6 56.25 -17.64 7.83
C ARG A 6 54.95 -18.33 8.21
N PHE A 7 54.47 -18.03 9.41
CA PHE A 7 53.04 -18.07 9.70
C PHE A 7 52.38 -16.93 8.92
N SER A 8 51.34 -17.24 8.16
CA SER A 8 50.40 -16.22 7.67
C SER A 8 49.01 -16.79 7.80
N TYR A 9 48.27 -16.19 8.73
CA TYR A 9 46.92 -16.53 9.14
C TYR A 9 45.97 -16.49 7.94
N VAL A 10 45.25 -17.59 7.70
CA VAL A 10 44.04 -17.57 6.90
C VAL A 10 42.94 -16.97 7.77
N ILE A 11 42.63 -15.70 7.56
CA ILE A 11 41.42 -15.08 8.12
C ILE A 11 40.24 -15.72 7.38
N LYS A 12 39.68 -16.79 7.95
CA LYS A 12 38.37 -17.31 7.56
C LYS A 12 37.31 -16.29 7.98
N GLY A 13 37.09 -15.29 7.13
CA GLY A 13 35.92 -14.44 7.20
C GLY A 13 34.71 -15.27 6.77
N SER A 14 34.08 -15.95 7.73
CA SER A 14 32.76 -16.56 7.54
C SER A 14 31.77 -15.45 7.25
N ARG A 15 31.53 -15.15 5.97
CA ARG A 15 30.33 -14.43 5.55
C ARG A 15 29.15 -15.34 5.88
N GLN A 16 28.54 -15.13 7.05
CA GLN A 16 27.23 -15.67 7.33
C GLN A 16 26.28 -15.06 6.30
N LEU A 17 26.01 -15.83 5.25
CA LEU A 17 24.90 -15.56 4.35
C LEU A 17 23.65 -15.84 5.16
N PHE A 18 23.06 -14.79 5.71
CA PHE A 18 21.74 -14.87 6.33
C PHE A 18 20.73 -14.98 5.21
N THR A 19 20.36 -16.21 4.87
CA THR A 19 19.21 -16.50 4.02
C THR A 19 17.95 -16.20 4.82
N GLN A 20 17.16 -15.22 4.35
CA GLN A 20 15.84 -14.93 4.89
C GLN A 20 14.94 -16.15 4.63
N ALA A 21 14.62 -16.91 5.67
CA ALA A 21 13.73 -18.06 5.55
C ALA A 21 12.28 -17.55 5.45
N VAL A 22 11.68 -17.68 4.28
CA VAL A 22 10.24 -17.48 4.07
C VAL A 22 9.52 -18.72 4.62
N SER A 23 9.22 -18.72 5.92
CA SER A 23 8.44 -19.80 6.53
C SER A 23 6.96 -19.61 6.22
N LYS A 24 6.32 -20.61 5.61
CA LYS A 24 4.85 -20.70 5.56
C LYS A 24 4.30 -20.77 6.98
N ALA A 25 3.06 -20.31 7.18
CA ALA A 25 2.37 -20.44 8.45
C ALA A 25 2.26 -21.93 8.84
N ALA A 26 2.78 -22.30 10.00
CA ALA A 26 2.76 -23.67 10.49
C ALA A 26 2.24 -23.69 11.93
N VAL A 27 1.36 -24.64 12.22
CA VAL A 27 0.92 -24.91 13.59
C VAL A 27 1.93 -25.84 14.23
N GLY A 28 2.54 -25.38 15.33
CA GLY A 28 3.50 -26.17 16.11
C GLY A 28 2.85 -27.35 16.84
N LYS A 29 3.67 -28.22 17.43
CA LYS A 29 3.20 -29.31 18.29
C LYS A 29 2.57 -28.74 19.57
N LYS A 30 1.62 -29.49 20.15
CA LYS A 30 1.01 -29.14 21.45
C LYS A 30 2.10 -29.05 22.53
N ILE A 31 2.04 -27.98 23.32
CA ILE A 31 2.89 -27.78 24.49
C ILE A 31 2.25 -28.55 25.64
N GLU A 32 2.99 -29.47 26.26
CA GLU A 32 2.48 -30.31 27.35
C GLU A 32 2.83 -29.74 28.73
N ASN A 33 4.01 -29.11 28.89
CA ASN A 33 4.55 -28.69 30.20
C ASN A 33 5.13 -27.26 30.17
N GLU A 34 5.24 -26.62 31.34
CA GLU A 34 5.79 -25.26 31.51
C GLU A 34 7.26 -25.15 31.07
N ASP A 35 8.04 -26.22 31.23
CA ASP A 35 9.44 -26.25 30.77
C ASP A 35 9.56 -26.11 29.24
N GLN A 36 8.64 -26.74 28.49
CA GLN A 36 8.58 -26.62 27.02
C GLN A 36 8.16 -25.21 26.58
N LEU A 37 7.35 -24.53 27.40
CA LEU A 37 6.98 -23.14 27.15
C LEU A 37 8.17 -22.20 27.36
N ASN A 38 8.95 -22.40 28.42
CA ASN A 38 10.15 -21.63 28.69
C ASN A 38 11.22 -21.85 27.61
N GLU A 39 11.38 -23.09 27.14
CA GLU A 39 12.27 -23.41 26.01
C GLU A 39 11.85 -22.67 24.73
N LEU A 40 10.55 -22.58 24.44
CA LEU A 40 10.02 -21.85 23.28
C LEU A 40 10.40 -20.36 23.33
N PHE A 41 10.28 -19.71 24.49
CA PHE A 41 10.64 -18.30 24.64
C PHE A 41 12.16 -18.05 24.63
N GLN A 42 12.96 -19.08 24.90
CA GLN A 42 14.42 -19.00 24.80
C GLN A 42 14.95 -19.15 23.38
N ILE A 43 14.11 -19.55 22.42
CA ILE A 43 14.48 -19.57 21.00
C ILE A 43 14.82 -18.15 20.57
N VAL A 44 16.08 -17.95 20.17
CA VAL A 44 16.57 -16.67 19.64
C VAL A 44 15.87 -16.40 18.32
N SER A 45 14.78 -15.66 18.40
CA SER A 45 14.03 -15.15 17.26
C SER A 45 14.28 -13.66 17.13
N TRP A 46 14.22 -13.17 15.89
CA TRP A 46 14.36 -11.74 15.63
C TRP A 46 13.20 -11.01 16.27
N LYS A 47 13.48 -9.91 16.97
CA LYS A 47 12.40 -9.01 17.37
C LYS A 47 11.83 -8.34 16.13
N THR A 48 10.53 -8.08 16.11
CA THR A 48 9.89 -7.35 15.00
C THR A 48 10.53 -5.97 14.76
N SER A 49 11.06 -5.34 15.82
CA SER A 49 11.83 -4.09 15.74
C SER A 49 13.17 -4.22 15.02
N GLU A 50 13.82 -5.39 15.09
CA GLU A 50 15.10 -5.67 14.42
C GLU A 50 14.87 -5.97 12.93
N LEU A 51 13.80 -6.70 12.60
CA LEU A 51 13.33 -6.89 11.22
C LEU A 51 12.93 -5.58 10.54
N THR A 52 12.55 -4.57 11.33
CA THR A 52 12.14 -3.26 10.83
C THR A 52 13.23 -2.19 11.02
N ALA A 53 14.46 -2.55 11.36
CA ALA A 53 15.55 -1.60 11.51
C ALA A 53 15.88 -0.88 10.17
N TYR A 54 16.38 0.35 10.29
CA TYR A 54 16.47 1.35 9.23
C TYR A 54 17.70 1.15 8.33
N ASP A 55 17.52 0.72 7.08
CA ASP A 55 18.70 0.48 6.21
C ASP A 55 18.89 1.44 5.02
N LYS A 56 17.89 2.22 4.58
CA LYS A 56 18.06 3.18 3.46
C LYS A 56 17.15 4.41 3.56
N THR A 57 17.73 5.59 3.34
CA THR A 57 17.00 6.87 3.26
C THR A 57 16.28 7.00 1.92
N ALA A 58 14.94 6.88 1.92
CA ALA A 58 14.14 7.23 0.76
C ALA A 58 14.29 8.74 0.49
N LYS A 59 14.79 9.13 -0.70
CA LYS A 59 14.96 10.53 -1.06
C LYS A 59 13.68 11.07 -1.68
N VAL A 60 12.88 11.78 -0.88
CA VAL A 60 11.72 12.52 -1.36
C VAL A 60 12.14 13.92 -1.80
N GLY A 61 11.91 14.26 -3.07
CA GLY A 61 12.18 15.61 -3.59
C GLY A 61 11.02 16.58 -3.34
N ARG A 62 11.29 17.88 -3.23
CA ARG A 62 10.25 18.91 -3.06
C ARG A 62 9.18 18.89 -4.15
N LYS A 63 9.58 18.65 -5.41
CA LYS A 63 8.66 18.55 -6.55
C LYS A 63 7.67 17.38 -6.41
N MET A 64 8.09 16.29 -5.76
CA MET A 64 7.23 15.13 -5.51
C MET A 64 6.13 15.49 -4.49
N VAL A 65 6.50 16.16 -3.39
CA VAL A 65 5.52 16.64 -2.40
C VAL A 65 4.53 17.61 -3.03
N GLU A 66 4.99 18.56 -3.86
CA GLU A 66 4.11 19.49 -4.57
C GLU A 66 3.18 18.79 -5.58
N GLY A 67 3.68 17.78 -6.27
CA GLY A 67 2.90 16.93 -7.16
C GLY A 67 1.81 16.17 -6.41
N LEU A 68 2.16 15.55 -5.29
CA LEU A 68 1.23 14.81 -4.44
C LEU A 68 0.14 15.72 -3.85
N LEU A 69 0.51 16.90 -3.35
CA LEU A 69 -0.47 17.87 -2.86
C LEU A 69 -1.48 18.24 -3.97
N LYS A 70 -1.02 18.42 -5.20
CA LYS A 70 -1.90 18.72 -6.34
C LYS A 70 -2.82 17.54 -6.68
N LEU A 71 -2.32 16.31 -6.67
CA LEU A 71 -3.10 15.10 -6.95
C LEU A 71 -4.16 14.83 -5.88
N SER A 72 -3.84 15.09 -4.62
CA SER A 72 -4.75 14.94 -3.48
C SER A 72 -5.77 16.09 -3.36
N GLY A 73 -5.76 17.08 -4.26
CA GLY A 73 -6.63 18.25 -4.16
C GLY A 73 -6.31 19.17 -2.97
N LEU A 74 -5.10 19.07 -2.42
CA LEU A 74 -4.64 19.84 -1.26
C LEU A 74 -3.97 21.15 -1.68
N LYS A 75 -3.97 22.12 -0.76
CA LYS A 75 -3.33 23.42 -0.98
C LYS A 75 -1.82 23.26 -1.18
N SER A 76 -1.32 23.74 -2.32
CA SER A 76 0.12 23.72 -2.64
C SER A 76 0.90 24.89 -2.02
N THR A 77 0.21 25.98 -1.66
CA THR A 77 0.76 27.15 -0.98
C THR A 77 0.80 26.92 0.54
N ILE A 78 1.73 26.06 0.96
CA ILE A 78 2.07 25.79 2.36
C ILE A 78 3.47 26.33 2.68
N SER A 79 3.73 26.57 3.97
CA SER A 79 5.03 27.08 4.43
C SER A 79 6.17 26.12 4.09
N ASN A 80 7.39 26.66 3.94
CA ASN A 80 8.57 25.83 3.68
C ASN A 80 8.83 24.82 4.82
N SER A 81 8.54 25.18 6.07
CA SER A 81 8.63 24.26 7.21
C SER A 81 7.65 23.09 7.10
N ALA A 82 6.41 23.35 6.69
CA ALA A 82 5.41 22.30 6.46
C ALA A 82 5.82 21.38 5.29
N LYS A 83 6.36 21.95 4.19
CA LYS A 83 6.88 21.15 3.08
C LYS A 83 8.01 20.21 3.52
N LEU A 84 8.92 20.69 4.35
CA LEU A 84 10.01 19.87 4.89
C LEU A 84 9.49 18.76 5.81
N SER A 85 8.53 19.07 6.69
CA SER A 85 7.91 18.06 7.55
C SER A 85 7.22 16.96 6.74
N LEU A 86 6.46 17.32 5.71
CA LEU A 86 5.84 16.35 4.79
C LEU A 86 6.88 15.52 4.04
N GLN A 87 7.98 16.15 3.61
CA GLN A 87 9.07 15.45 2.93
C GLN A 87 9.71 14.39 3.83
N HIS A 88 9.96 14.72 5.10
CA HIS A 88 10.49 13.77 6.09
C HIS A 88 9.50 12.65 6.38
N SER A 89 8.24 12.99 6.68
CA SER A 89 7.20 11.99 6.96
C SER A 89 6.99 11.02 5.78
N LEU A 90 6.98 11.52 4.55
CA LEU A 90 6.88 10.69 3.36
C LEU A 90 8.12 9.82 3.15
N ALA A 91 9.31 10.33 3.46
CA ALA A 91 10.55 9.54 3.38
C ALA A 91 10.52 8.37 4.37
N ASP A 92 10.05 8.61 5.60
CA ASP A 92 9.93 7.57 6.62
C ASP A 92 8.90 6.50 6.22
N GLN A 93 7.75 6.93 5.69
CA GLN A 93 6.71 6.04 5.16
C GLN A 93 7.22 5.19 4.00
N LEU A 94 7.89 5.81 3.02
CA LEU A 94 8.46 5.09 1.88
C LEU A 94 9.56 4.13 2.32
N GLN A 95 10.40 4.51 3.28
CA GLN A 95 11.41 3.62 3.82
C GLN A 95 10.78 2.38 4.45
N PHE A 96 9.67 2.54 5.17
CA PHE A 96 8.95 1.41 5.74
C PHE A 96 8.37 0.51 4.65
N VAL A 97 7.66 1.08 3.67
CA VAL A 97 7.00 0.33 2.60
C VAL A 97 8.00 -0.34 1.65
N ASN A 98 9.13 0.30 1.35
CA ASN A 98 10.14 -0.23 0.44
C ASN A 98 10.77 -1.56 0.92
N LYS A 99 10.57 -1.95 2.19
CA LYS A 99 10.96 -3.28 2.69
C LYS A 99 10.17 -4.40 2.02
N LEU A 100 8.97 -4.11 1.54
CA LEU A 100 8.18 -5.08 0.77
C LEU A 100 8.85 -5.45 -0.55
N HIS A 101 9.74 -4.59 -1.10
CA HIS A 101 10.46 -4.90 -2.34
C HIS A 101 11.51 -6.00 -2.18
N SER A 102 11.95 -6.31 -0.96
CA SER A 102 12.90 -7.40 -0.70
C SER A 102 12.22 -8.71 -0.29
N ILE A 103 10.89 -8.74 -0.26
CA ILE A 103 10.14 -9.96 0.08
C ILE A 103 9.91 -10.73 -1.21
N ASP A 104 10.45 -11.94 -1.29
CA ASP A 104 10.19 -12.86 -2.39
C ASP A 104 8.72 -13.30 -2.35
N ILE A 105 8.04 -13.15 -3.48
CA ILE A 105 6.68 -13.66 -3.66
C ILE A 105 6.81 -15.09 -4.20
N PRO A 106 6.23 -16.11 -3.54
CA PRO A 106 6.26 -17.48 -4.06
C PRO A 106 5.68 -17.53 -5.48
N GLU A 107 6.30 -18.28 -6.40
CA GLU A 107 5.85 -18.38 -7.81
C GLU A 107 4.37 -18.80 -7.94
N GLU A 108 3.87 -19.61 -7.00
CA GLU A 108 2.47 -20.03 -6.91
C GLU A 108 1.50 -18.86 -6.68
N GLU A 109 1.94 -17.83 -5.94
CA GLU A 109 1.14 -16.63 -5.62
C GLU A 109 1.25 -15.56 -6.71
N GLU A 110 2.41 -15.45 -7.37
CA GLU A 110 2.65 -14.49 -8.46
C GLU A 110 1.74 -14.77 -9.67
N GLN A 111 1.47 -16.04 -9.96
CA GLN A 111 0.61 -16.49 -11.07
C GLN A 111 -0.89 -16.21 -10.84
N LEU A 112 -1.32 -16.04 -9.59
CA LEU A 112 -2.73 -15.82 -9.27
C LEU A 112 -3.20 -14.41 -9.65
N GLY A 113 -2.31 -13.42 -9.73
CA GLY A 113 -2.61 -12.05 -10.15
C GLY A 113 -3.66 -11.31 -9.30
N THR A 114 -4.25 -11.97 -8.31
CA THR A 114 -5.32 -11.48 -7.44
C THR A 114 -4.87 -11.56 -6.00
N PHE A 115 -4.42 -10.42 -5.46
CA PHE A 115 -4.05 -10.27 -4.04
C PHE A 115 -5.25 -10.01 -3.13
N ARG A 116 -6.45 -10.46 -3.51
CA ARG A 116 -7.65 -10.26 -2.69
C ARG A 116 -7.65 -11.30 -1.56
N LEU A 117 -7.90 -10.85 -0.34
CA LEU A 117 -8.00 -11.73 0.84
C LEU A 117 -9.21 -12.67 0.80
N ILE A 118 -10.17 -12.36 -0.06
CA ILE A 118 -11.36 -13.19 -0.32
C ILE A 118 -11.21 -13.67 -1.75
N ASP A 119 -11.21 -14.98 -1.94
CA ASP A 119 -11.23 -15.60 -3.26
C ASP A 119 -12.38 -15.02 -4.06
N ASP A 120 -12.09 -14.57 -5.26
CA ASP A 120 -13.11 -14.05 -6.15
C ASP A 120 -13.97 -15.26 -6.57
N VAL A 121 -15.08 -15.47 -5.85
CA VAL A 121 -16.14 -16.47 -6.15
C VAL A 121 -16.71 -16.26 -7.57
N SER A 122 -16.23 -15.26 -8.30
CA SER A 122 -16.38 -14.98 -9.72
C SER A 122 -16.30 -16.19 -10.66
N LYS A 123 -15.59 -17.29 -10.31
CA LYS A 123 -15.63 -18.52 -11.13
C LYS A 123 -16.99 -19.23 -11.06
N GLU A 124 -17.72 -19.09 -9.95
CA GLU A 124 -19.02 -19.73 -9.75
C GLU A 124 -20.19 -18.83 -10.19
N ASN A 125 -19.97 -17.52 -10.31
CA ASN A 125 -20.98 -16.52 -10.65
C ASN A 125 -20.67 -15.79 -11.98
N VAL A 126 -20.22 -16.53 -13.00
CA VAL A 126 -20.06 -15.96 -14.33
C VAL A 126 -21.45 -15.66 -14.90
N LEU A 127 -21.72 -14.38 -15.15
CA LEU A 127 -22.98 -13.93 -15.74
C LEU A 127 -23.13 -14.51 -17.15
N ASN A 128 -24.02 -15.49 -17.30
CA ASN A 128 -24.30 -16.07 -18.61
C ASN A 128 -25.31 -15.21 -19.40
N PHE A 129 -25.41 -15.46 -20.71
CA PHE A 129 -26.24 -14.65 -21.60
C PHE A 129 -27.72 -14.61 -21.17
N ALA A 130 -28.27 -15.73 -20.71
CA ALA A 130 -29.67 -15.80 -20.27
C ALA A 130 -29.90 -14.99 -18.97
N GLN A 131 -28.96 -15.06 -18.02
CA GLN A 131 -28.99 -14.26 -16.81
C GLN A 131 -28.85 -12.76 -17.13
N LEU A 132 -27.92 -12.38 -18.01
CA LEU A 132 -27.78 -11.00 -18.46
C LEU A 132 -29.07 -10.49 -19.09
N GLN A 133 -29.68 -11.27 -19.99
CA GLN A 133 -30.93 -10.88 -20.64
C GLN A 133 -32.08 -10.74 -19.64
N LYS A 134 -32.14 -11.62 -18.63
CA LYS A 134 -33.10 -11.52 -17.53
C LYS A 134 -32.88 -10.23 -16.72
N GLU A 135 -31.65 -9.97 -16.26
CA GLU A 135 -31.31 -8.78 -15.48
C GLU A 135 -31.68 -7.50 -16.23
N VAL A 136 -31.33 -7.39 -17.52
CA VAL A 136 -31.68 -6.24 -18.38
C VAL A 136 -33.21 -6.04 -18.46
N ASN A 137 -33.97 -7.12 -18.60
CA ASN A 137 -35.43 -7.04 -18.66
C ASN A 137 -36.06 -6.64 -17.33
N ASP A 138 -35.43 -7.04 -16.22
CA ASP A 138 -35.88 -6.78 -14.86
C ASP A 138 -35.39 -5.43 -14.30
N VAL A 139 -34.46 -4.73 -14.98
CA VAL A 139 -34.03 -3.38 -14.59
C VAL A 139 -35.23 -2.44 -14.60
N ARG A 140 -35.51 -1.87 -13.44
CA ARG A 140 -36.54 -0.84 -13.22
C ARG A 140 -35.94 0.25 -12.32
N PRO A 141 -36.22 1.54 -12.60
CA PRO A 141 -35.81 2.63 -11.72
C PRO A 141 -36.33 2.42 -10.30
N SER A 142 -35.44 2.52 -9.31
CA SER A 142 -35.78 2.38 -7.91
C SER A 142 -35.96 3.73 -7.23
N LEU A 143 -37.12 3.92 -6.60
CA LEU A 143 -37.40 5.10 -5.78
C LEU A 143 -36.38 5.24 -4.62
N LEU A 144 -36.04 4.12 -3.97
CA LEU A 144 -35.14 4.12 -2.81
C LEU A 144 -33.70 4.53 -3.17
N LYS A 145 -33.30 4.34 -4.42
CA LYS A 145 -31.98 4.75 -4.93
C LYS A 145 -31.97 6.18 -5.48
N GLY A 146 -33.12 6.86 -5.54
CA GLY A 146 -33.24 8.18 -6.16
C GLY A 146 -33.09 8.16 -7.69
N GLU A 147 -33.37 7.02 -8.34
CA GLU A 147 -33.25 6.87 -9.79
C GLU A 147 -34.45 7.43 -10.56
N ILE A 148 -35.58 7.67 -9.88
CA ILE A 148 -36.78 8.25 -10.48
C ILE A 148 -36.64 9.78 -10.46
N GLU A 149 -36.75 10.40 -11.63
CA GLU A 149 -36.68 11.86 -11.79
C GLU A 149 -37.71 12.58 -10.90
N ASN A 150 -37.36 13.77 -10.44
CA ASN A 150 -38.21 14.64 -9.60
C ASN A 150 -38.64 14.04 -8.25
N THR A 151 -38.06 12.91 -7.80
CA THR A 151 -38.35 12.33 -6.48
C THR A 151 -37.45 12.86 -5.38
N TRP A 152 -36.34 13.49 -5.74
CA TRP A 152 -35.44 14.17 -4.82
C TRP A 152 -34.75 15.33 -5.53
N ASN A 153 -34.30 16.33 -4.77
CA ASN A 153 -33.53 17.45 -5.30
C ASN A 153 -32.02 17.15 -5.13
N PRO A 154 -31.26 16.96 -6.24
CA PRO A 154 -29.83 16.67 -6.19
C PRO A 154 -28.98 17.79 -5.57
N LEU A 155 -29.51 19.00 -5.51
CA LEU A 155 -28.84 20.19 -4.98
C LEU A 155 -29.17 20.46 -3.51
N SER A 156 -30.10 19.72 -2.90
CA SER A 156 -30.55 19.96 -1.52
C SER A 156 -29.44 19.88 -0.47
N LEU A 157 -28.37 19.13 -0.76
CA LEU A 157 -27.19 18.98 0.10
C LEU A 157 -26.01 19.85 -0.33
N ALA A 158 -26.14 20.59 -1.43
CA ALA A 158 -25.07 21.46 -1.92
C ALA A 158 -24.97 22.72 -1.07
N LYS A 159 -23.75 23.08 -0.67
CA LYS A 159 -23.50 24.34 0.09
C LYS A 159 -23.76 25.59 -0.75
N GLU A 160 -23.43 25.53 -2.03
CA GLU A 160 -23.63 26.59 -3.02
C GLU A 160 -24.17 25.93 -4.30
N HIS A 161 -25.29 26.44 -4.81
CA HIS A 161 -25.87 26.06 -6.08
C HIS A 161 -26.45 27.32 -6.73
N ASP A 162 -26.60 27.30 -8.05
CA ASP A 162 -27.23 28.37 -8.81
C ASP A 162 -28.28 27.72 -9.71
N GLU A 163 -29.54 28.07 -9.46
CA GLU A 163 -30.69 27.39 -10.06
C GLU A 163 -30.58 25.86 -9.92
N GLU A 164 -30.54 25.15 -11.06
CA GLU A 164 -30.45 23.69 -11.19
C GLU A 164 -29.00 23.18 -11.34
N TYR A 165 -28.00 24.00 -11.05
CA TYR A 165 -26.59 23.68 -11.25
C TYR A 165 -25.75 23.72 -9.97
N PHE A 166 -24.79 22.80 -9.87
CA PHE A 166 -23.71 22.89 -8.89
C PHE A 166 -22.74 24.00 -9.28
N VAL A 167 -22.38 24.88 -8.34
CA VAL A 167 -21.46 25.99 -8.60
C VAL A 167 -20.04 25.63 -8.19
N VAL A 168 -19.10 25.80 -9.13
CA VAL A 168 -17.66 25.66 -8.86
C VAL A 168 -16.95 26.97 -9.19
N LYS A 169 -16.35 27.61 -8.17
CA LYS A 169 -15.63 28.88 -8.35
C LYS A 169 -14.36 28.67 -9.18
N GLU A 170 -14.21 29.44 -10.26
CA GLU A 170 -13.16 29.29 -11.29
C GLU A 170 -11.72 29.31 -10.72
N GLY A 171 -11.50 29.87 -9.52
CA GLY A 171 -10.20 29.90 -8.84
C GLY A 171 -9.57 28.53 -8.55
N LEU A 172 -10.32 27.44 -8.68
CA LEU A 172 -9.84 26.06 -8.48
C LEU A 172 -9.28 25.39 -9.75
N ILE A 173 -9.61 25.87 -10.96
CA ILE A 173 -9.35 25.17 -12.25
C ILE A 173 -8.50 26.02 -13.23
N LYS A 174 -7.62 26.91 -12.76
CA LYS A 174 -6.81 27.78 -13.65
C LYS A 174 -5.43 27.22 -14.06
N LYS A 175 -5.32 25.94 -14.43
CA LYS A 175 -4.03 25.40 -14.94
C LYS A 175 -4.02 24.81 -16.35
N ASN A 176 -5.15 24.69 -17.05
CA ASN A 176 -5.17 24.10 -18.40
C ASN A 176 -5.82 24.97 -19.50
N LYS A 177 -6.20 26.23 -19.25
CA LYS A 177 -6.53 27.15 -20.36
C LYS A 177 -5.23 27.67 -20.96
N VAL A 178 -4.72 26.97 -21.98
CA VAL A 178 -3.81 27.58 -22.95
C VAL A 178 -4.62 28.67 -23.63
N SER A 179 -4.35 29.93 -23.27
CA SER A 179 -4.96 31.09 -23.92
C SER A 179 -4.46 31.13 -25.37
N LYS A 180 -5.23 30.53 -26.29
CA LYS A 180 -5.22 30.94 -27.69
C LYS A 180 -6.35 31.96 -27.85
N VAL A 181 -5.99 33.24 -27.81
CA VAL A 181 -6.32 34.29 -28.79
C VAL A 181 -5.29 35.40 -28.57
#